data_AF-A0A421B9R1-F1
#
_entry.id   AF-A0A421B9R1-F1
#
_cell.length_a   1.000
_cell.length_b   1.000
_cell.length_c   1.000
_cell.angle_alpha   90.00
_cell.angle_beta   90.00
_cell.angle_gamma   90.00
#
_symmetry.space_group_name_H-M   'P 1'
#
loop_
_entity.id
_entity.type
_entity.pdbx_description
1 polymer ?
#
loop_
_entity_poly.entity_id
_entity_poly.type
_entity_poly.pdbx_seq_one_letter_code
_entity_poly.pdbx_strand_id
1 'polypeptide(L)' 'MSPEPVLRVVRGNPDAAELAALTVVVAAAASAPTDTPAPLSTSAWADKSSLVRRPLPHGPGAWRGSSRSR' A
#
# COMPACT_ATOMS: atom_id res chain seq x y z
N MET A 1 -33.40 -3.17 -0.97
CA MET A 1 -32.35 -2.61 -0.11
C MET A 1 -31.76 -1.43 -0.87
N SER A 2 -31.96 -0.19 -0.42
CA SER A 2 -31.32 0.95 -1.08
C SER A 2 -29.82 0.92 -0.77
N PRO A 3 -28.94 1.24 -1.73
CA PRO A 3 -27.50 1.28 -1.47
C PRO A 3 -27.20 2.32 -0.38
N GLU A 4 -26.25 2.00 0.51
CA GLU A 4 -25.80 2.95 1.53
C GLU A 4 -25.11 4.15 0.85
N PRO A 5 -25.34 5.39 1.31
CA PRO A 5 -24.70 6.56 0.73
C PRO A 5 -23.21 6.60 1.08
N VAL A 6 -22.38 6.91 0.07
CA VAL A 6 -20.91 7.05 0.23
C VAL A 6 -20.53 8.22 1.14
N LEU A 7 -21.34 9.28 1.17
CA LEU A 7 -21.14 10.46 2.01
C LEU A 7 -22.51 10.95 2.53
N ARG A 8 -22.59 11.27 3.83
CA ARG A 8 -23.80 11.82 4.47
C ARG A 8 -23.46 13.02 5.34
N VAL A 9 -24.12 14.15 5.11
CA VAL A 9 -24.04 15.33 5.97
C VAL A 9 -24.91 15.10 7.20
N VAL A 10 -24.30 14.97 8.37
CA VAL A 10 -25.02 14.73 9.64
C VAL A 10 -25.45 16.04 10.32
N ARG A 11 -24.71 17.13 10.08
CA ARG A 11 -24.97 18.47 10.63
C ARG A 11 -24.42 19.54 9.69
N GLY A 12 -25.08 20.70 9.65
CA GLY A 12 -24.73 21.83 8.80
C GLY A 12 -25.55 21.87 7.52
N ASN A 13 -25.46 22.98 6.78
CA ASN A 13 -26.07 23.15 5.47
C ASN A 13 -25.01 23.68 4.50
N PRO A 14 -24.11 22.80 4.01
CA PRO A 14 -23.05 23.23 3.10
C PRO A 14 -23.67 23.78 1.82
N ASP A 15 -23.03 24.80 1.27
CA ASP A 15 -23.41 25.27 -0.05
C ASP A 15 -22.98 24.26 -1.15
N ALA A 16 -23.38 24.54 -2.39
CA ALA A 16 -23.07 23.66 -3.52
C ALA A 16 -21.55 23.55 -3.77
N ALA A 17 -20.79 24.62 -3.51
CA ALA A 17 -19.35 24.64 -3.73
C ALA A 17 -18.61 23.82 -2.67
N GLU A 18 -19.01 23.93 -1.41
CA GLU A 18 -18.48 23.14 -0.30
C GLU A 18 -18.77 21.65 -0.48
N LEU A 19 -20.00 21.30 -0.88
CA LEU A 19 -20.35 19.91 -1.16
C LEU A 19 -19.57 19.34 -2.35
N ALA A 20 -19.37 20.14 -3.40
CA ALA A 20 -18.54 19.75 -4.55
C ALA A 20 -17.07 19.55 -4.13
N ALA A 21 -16.51 20.44 -3.31
CA ALA A 21 -15.15 20.30 -2.81
C ALA A 21 -14.96 18.99 -2.02
N LEU A 22 -15.90 18.67 -1.13
CA LEU A 22 -15.85 17.42 -0.36
C LEU A 22 -15.96 16.17 -1.25
N THR A 23 -16.84 16.18 -2.24
CA THR A 23 -16.98 15.04 -3.16
C THR A 23 -15.72 14.82 -4.00
N VAL A 24 -15.05 15.88 -4.46
CA VAL A 24 -13.77 15.81 -5.16
C VAL A 24 -12.69 15.18 -4.27
N VAL A 25 -12.59 15.60 -3.01
CA VAL A 25 -11.61 15.03 -2.07
C VAL A 25 -11.86 13.54 -1.82
N VAL A 26 -13.12 13.14 -1.60
CA VAL A 26 -13.47 11.73 -1.39
C VAL A 26 -13.19 10.90 -2.64
N ALA A 27 -13.54 11.39 -3.83
CA ALA A 27 -13.25 10.71 -5.09
C ALA A 27 -11.74 10.58 -5.35
N ALA A 28 -10.97 11.62 -5.06
CA ALA A 28 -9.51 11.60 -5.18
C ALA A 28 -8.88 10.59 -4.21
N ALA A 29 -9.35 10.54 -2.95
CA ALA A 29 -8.88 9.57 -1.96
C ALA A 29 -9.21 8.13 -2.36
N ALA A 30 -10.42 7.89 -2.90
CA ALA A 30 -10.83 6.58 -3.39
C ALA A 30 -10.08 6.14 -4.65
N SER A 31 -9.62 7.10 -5.46
CA SER A 31 -8.85 6.86 -6.69
C SER A 31 -7.34 6.82 -6.45
N ALA A 32 -6.88 7.08 -5.22
CA ALA A 32 -5.46 7.09 -4.91
C ALA A 32 -4.87 5.70 -5.17
N PRO A 33 -3.78 5.60 -5.95
CA PRO A 33 -3.14 4.31 -6.20
C PRO A 33 -2.66 3.72 -4.88
N THR A 34 -3.11 2.51 -4.58
CA THR A 34 -2.69 1.75 -3.38
C THR A 34 -1.29 1.17 -3.51
N ASP A 35 -0.66 1.31 -4.68
CA ASP A 35 0.69 0.83 -4.94
C ASP A 35 1.69 1.68 -4.17
N THR A 36 1.91 1.29 -2.91
CA THR A 36 3.23 1.47 -2.31
C THR A 36 4.16 0.64 -3.19
N PRO A 37 5.12 1.26 -3.92
CA PRO A 37 6.02 0.49 -4.76
C PRO A 37 6.67 -0.56 -3.86
N ALA A 38 6.48 -1.83 -4.22
CA ALA A 38 7.16 -2.90 -3.52
C ALA A 38 8.64 -2.54 -3.48
N PRO A 39 9.31 -2.64 -2.31
CA PRO A 39 10.74 -2.34 -2.24
C PRO A 39 11.42 -3.15 -3.33
N LEU A 40 12.20 -2.46 -4.18
CA LEU A 40 12.91 -3.09 -5.28
C LEU A 40 13.64 -4.31 -4.73
N SER A 41 13.25 -5.50 -5.19
CA SER A 41 13.91 -6.73 -4.79
C SER A 41 15.36 -6.62 -5.25
N THR A 42 16.29 -6.42 -4.32
CA THR A 42 17.72 -6.49 -4.63
C THR A 42 17.98 -7.88 -5.19
N SER A 43 18.69 -7.96 -6.32
CA SER A 43 19.07 -9.26 -6.87
C SER A 43 19.82 -10.05 -5.79
N ALA A 44 19.57 -11.35 -5.69
CA ALA A 44 20.24 -12.20 -4.70
C ALA A 44 21.79 -12.15 -4.86
N TRP A 45 22.27 -11.90 -6.09
CA TRP A 45 23.69 -11.69 -6.40
C TRP A 45 24.26 -10.38 -5.82
N ALA A 46 23.44 -9.34 -5.68
CA ALA A 46 23.84 -8.07 -5.07
C ALA A 46 23.73 -8.08 -3.53
N ASP A 47 23.26 -9.18 -2.94
CA ASP A 47 23.11 -9.31 -1.50
C ASP A 47 24.47 -9.54 -0.81
N LYS A 48 25.08 -8.44 -0.35
CA LYS A 48 26.31 -8.44 0.43
C LYS A 48 26.19 -9.17 1.78
N SER A 49 24.98 -9.47 2.25
CA SER A 49 24.80 -10.24 3.48
C SER A 49 25.33 -11.67 3.38
N SER A 50 25.57 -12.18 2.17
CA SER A 50 26.28 -13.43 1.93
C SER A 50 27.78 -13.38 2.28
N LEU A 51 28.38 -12.19 2.31
CA LEU A 51 29.82 -11.99 2.59
C LEU A 51 30.15 -11.94 4.09
N VAL A 52 29.13 -11.89 4.96
CA VAL A 52 29.28 -11.75 6.40
C VAL A 52 28.39 -12.73 7.14
N ARG A 53 28.78 -13.13 8.36
CA ARG A 53 27.94 -14.01 9.19
C ARG A 53 26.71 -13.22 9.66
N ARG A 54 25.50 -13.68 9.35
CA ARG A 54 24.24 -13.05 9.79
C ARG A 54 23.29 -14.07 10.43
N PRO A 55 22.46 -13.67 11.40
CA PRO A 55 21.36 -14.51 11.88
C PRO A 55 20.41 -14.91 10.75
N LEU A 56 19.77 -16.08 10.88
CA LEU A 56 18.81 -16.54 9.88
C LEU A 56 17.59 -15.58 9.85
N PRO A 57 17.24 -15.04 8.67
CA PRO A 57 16.06 -14.18 8.55
C PRO A 57 14.78 -14.99 8.79
N HIS A 58 13.78 -14.36 9.40
CA HIS A 58 12.43 -14.91 9.57
C HIS A 58 11.45 -14.13 8.68
N GLY A 59 10.42 -14.80 8.16
CA GLY A 59 9.36 -14.20 7.38
C GLY A 59 9.23 -14.71 5.93
N PRO A 60 8.21 -14.23 5.19
CA PRO A 60 7.96 -14.65 3.82
C PRO A 60 9.19 -14.44 2.92
N GLY A 61 9.59 -15.48 2.18
CA GLY A 61 10.75 -15.41 1.28
C GLY A 61 12.12 -15.69 1.93
N ALA A 62 12.21 -15.69 3.26
CA ALA A 62 13.49 -15.92 3.97
C ALA A 62 14.13 -17.28 3.66
N TRP A 63 13.31 -18.30 3.37
CA TRP A 63 13.77 -19.64 3.01
C TRP A 63 14.00 -19.84 1.50
N ARG A 64 13.55 -18.93 0.63
CA ARG A 64 13.65 -19.13 -0.84
C ARG A 64 15.10 -19.10 -1.35
N GLY A 65 16.03 -18.59 -0.56
CA GLY A 65 17.46 -18.68 -0.86
C GLY A 65 18.06 -20.08 -0.71
N SER A 66 17.43 -21.00 0.05
CA SER A 66 18.01 -22.31 0.36
C SER A 66 17.92 -23.33 -0.79
N SER A 67 17.02 -23.13 -1.76
CA SER A 67 16.85 -24.03 -2.91
C SER A 67 17.63 -23.61 -4.14
N ARG A 68 18.40 -22.53 -4.08
CA ARG A 68 19.32 -22.15 -5.15
C ARG A 68 20.59 -22.98 -5.00
N SER A 69 20.91 -23.79 -6.01
CA SER A 69 22.26 -24.37 -6.13
C SER A 69 23.27 -23.22 -6.09
N ARG A 70 24.37 -23.44 -5.36
CA ARG A 70 25.55 -22.56 -5.48
C ARG A 70 26.05 -22.56 -6.92
#